data_AF-A0A1M3N172-F1
#
_entry.id   AF-A0A1M3N172-F1
#
_cell.length_a   1.000
_cell.length_b   1.000
_cell.length_c   1.000
_cell.angle_alpha   90.00
_cell.angle_beta   90.00
_cell.angle_gamma   90.00
#
_symmetry.space_group_name_H-M   'P 1'
#
loop_
_entity.id
_entity.type
_entity.pdbx_description
1 polymer ?
#
loop_
_entity_poly.entity_id
_entity_poly.type
_entity_poly.pdbx_seq_one_letter_code
_entity_poly.pdbx_strand_id
1 'polypeptide(L)'
;MALDASLYETIPQTNVAGTIALIHSVLTASKGVQLPAAKKALRRVRDAGEALRTQHQTVPPAKVESVTRAADSAVDRMWSAVANRLAANIELGGADGAEAARIYALLFAKGLTFLTLRYPEQWAEGEAILGRITSEGLEPTLDRLVGAPFLRELRARQAAYGEALGITKVKAATPEPVNLVEPLREARAALGTYVRVLIAAVENGDFDEASAIPMLAPLASLRTSLRDKRKPADSAEPSPVSPEPLPPVE
;
A
#
# COMPACT_ATOMS: atom_id res chain seq x y z
N MET A 1 14.87 -4.31 42.17
CA MET A 1 14.52 -5.38 41.22
C MET A 1 15.78 -5.64 40.43
N ALA A 2 16.32 -6.87 40.44
CA ALA A 2 17.60 -7.16 39.81
C ALA A 2 17.48 -7.16 38.28
N LEU A 3 18.53 -6.70 37.58
CA LEU A 3 18.65 -6.70 36.13
C LEU A 3 18.83 -8.14 35.64
N ASP A 4 17.83 -8.65 34.94
CA ASP A 4 17.90 -9.95 34.28
C ASP A 4 18.48 -9.79 32.86
N ALA A 5 19.76 -10.14 32.68
CA ALA A 5 20.46 -10.06 31.41
C ALA A 5 19.83 -10.94 30.30
N SER A 6 19.16 -12.04 30.67
CA SER A 6 18.55 -12.97 29.72
C SER A 6 17.44 -12.32 28.88
N LEU A 7 16.78 -11.29 29.43
CA LEU A 7 15.74 -10.52 28.74
C LEU A 7 16.26 -9.72 27.55
N TYR A 8 17.59 -9.57 27.44
CA TYR A 8 18.27 -8.66 26.54
C TYR A 8 19.28 -9.34 25.61
N GLU A 9 19.41 -10.67 25.67
CA GLU A 9 20.26 -11.46 24.76
C GLU A 9 19.92 -11.22 23.28
N THR A 10 18.63 -10.98 22.99
CA THR A 10 18.14 -10.71 21.65
C THR A 10 17.28 -9.46 21.61
N ILE A 11 17.47 -8.66 20.55
CA ILE A 11 16.64 -7.48 20.28
C ILE A 11 15.25 -7.95 19.81
N PRO A 12 14.15 -7.45 20.43
CA PRO A 12 12.80 -7.75 19.98
C PRO A 12 12.59 -7.34 18.52
N GLN A 13 12.06 -8.26 17.71
CA GLN A 13 11.86 -8.04 16.28
C GLN A 13 10.49 -7.41 16.02
N THR A 14 10.46 -6.31 15.28
CA THR A 14 9.25 -5.60 14.84
C THR A 14 9.46 -5.03 13.43
N ASN A 15 8.44 -4.47 12.79
CA ASN A 15 8.58 -3.87 11.47
C ASN A 15 9.49 -2.61 11.48
N VAL A 16 9.73 -2.01 10.31
CA VAL A 16 10.59 -0.81 10.18
C VAL A 16 10.09 0.33 11.07
N ALA A 17 8.80 0.67 11.00
CA ALA A 17 8.20 1.72 11.81
C ALA A 17 8.35 1.47 13.31
N GLY A 18 8.10 0.23 13.75
CA GLY A 18 8.28 -0.17 15.14
C GLY A 18 9.74 -0.12 15.59
N THR A 19 10.69 -0.40 14.69
CA THR A 19 12.13 -0.32 15.00
C THR A 19 12.58 1.13 15.13
N ILE A 20 12.09 2.03 14.27
CA ILE A 20 12.32 3.47 14.39
C ILE A 20 11.78 4.00 15.73
N ALA A 21 10.54 3.61 16.08
CA ALA A 21 9.94 4.01 17.35
C ALA A 21 10.75 3.50 18.55
N LEU A 22 11.16 2.23 18.55
CA LEU A 22 12.00 1.64 19.59
C LEU A 22 13.32 2.40 19.76
N ILE A 23 14.00 2.73 18.66
CA ILE A 23 15.25 3.49 18.69
C ILE A 23 15.04 4.86 19.35
N HIS A 24 13.99 5.59 18.98
CA HIS A 24 13.67 6.87 19.63
C HIS A 24 13.40 6.73 21.13
N SER A 25 12.67 5.69 21.55
CA SER A 25 12.43 5.43 22.97
C SER A 25 13.72 5.13 23.74
N VAL A 26 14.63 4.33 23.16
CA VAL A 26 15.94 4.02 23.79
C VAL A 26 16.83 5.26 23.85
N LEU A 27 16.90 6.06 22.78
CA LEU A 27 17.64 7.33 22.77
C LEU A 27 17.13 8.30 23.85
N THR A 28 15.81 8.34 24.04
CA THR A 28 15.16 9.18 25.06
C THR A 28 15.47 8.67 26.46
N ALA A 29 15.28 7.38 26.72
CA ALA A 29 15.54 6.76 28.02
C ALA A 29 17.01 6.82 28.43
N SER A 30 17.91 6.85 27.45
CA SER A 30 19.36 6.88 27.65
C SER A 30 19.96 8.29 27.64
N LYS A 31 19.10 9.32 27.70
CA LYS A 31 19.53 10.71 27.72
C LYS A 31 20.33 10.96 29.00
N GLY A 32 21.62 11.28 28.85
CA GLY A 32 22.51 11.55 29.97
C GLY A 32 23.29 10.35 30.51
N VAL A 33 23.28 9.20 29.81
CA VAL A 33 24.20 8.09 30.12
C VAL A 33 25.62 8.62 30.24
N GLN A 34 26.33 8.31 31.33
CA GLN A 34 27.68 8.85 31.58
C GLN A 34 28.80 7.94 31.09
N LEU A 35 28.54 6.64 30.94
CA LEU A 35 29.49 5.63 30.49
C LEU A 35 29.99 5.93 29.05
N PRO A 36 31.30 6.16 28.82
CA PRO A 36 31.83 6.53 27.50
C PRO A 36 31.57 5.50 26.39
N ALA A 37 31.69 4.21 26.71
CA ALA A 37 31.40 3.12 25.76
C ALA A 37 29.92 3.13 25.35
N ALA A 38 29.00 3.31 26.30
CA ALA A 38 27.57 3.42 26.02
C ALA A 38 27.25 4.68 25.22
N LYS A 39 27.85 5.84 25.53
CA LYS A 39 27.72 7.06 24.70
C LYS A 39 28.13 6.81 23.24
N LYS A 40 29.23 6.08 23.02
CA LYS A 40 29.70 5.72 21.67
C LYS A 40 28.73 4.79 20.96
N ALA A 41 28.23 3.75 21.63
CA ALA A 41 27.25 2.83 21.05
C ALA A 41 25.90 3.53 20.77
N LEU A 42 25.46 4.42 21.65
CA LEU A 42 24.21 5.19 21.49
C LEU A 42 24.28 6.18 20.31
N ARG A 43 25.46 6.74 20.00
CA ARG A 43 25.67 7.51 18.76
C ARG A 43 25.42 6.65 17.52
N ARG A 44 25.98 5.44 17.46
CA ARG A 44 25.73 4.50 16.35
C ARG A 44 24.25 4.12 16.22
N VAL A 45 23.55 3.95 17.35
CA VAL A 45 22.10 3.71 17.36
C VAL A 45 21.34 4.87 16.73
N ARG A 46 21.73 6.12 17.06
CA ARG A 46 21.15 7.32 16.45
C ARG A 46 21.42 7.36 14.94
N ASP A 47 22.68 7.19 14.54
CA ASP A 47 23.07 7.32 13.14
C ASP A 47 22.37 6.27 12.25
N ALA A 48 22.34 5.00 12.70
CA ALA A 48 21.65 3.93 11.98
C ALA A 48 20.12 4.10 12.00
N GLY A 49 19.56 4.61 13.09
CA GLY A 49 18.13 4.92 13.19
C GLY A 49 17.70 6.04 12.24
N GLU A 50 18.49 7.11 12.14
CA GLU A 50 18.24 8.21 11.21
C GLU A 50 18.41 7.79 9.74
N ALA A 51 19.40 6.94 9.45
CA ALA A 51 19.57 6.36 8.11
C ALA A 51 18.33 5.52 7.73
N LEU A 52 17.87 4.63 8.62
CA LEU A 52 16.65 3.83 8.41
C LEU A 52 15.42 4.71 8.23
N ARG A 53 15.27 5.76 9.06
CA ARG A 53 14.13 6.69 9.00
C ARG A 53 14.10 7.45 7.67
N THR A 54 15.24 8.00 7.26
CA THR A 54 15.36 8.75 6.00
C THR A 54 15.00 7.86 4.81
N GLN A 55 15.53 6.64 4.75
CA GLN A 55 15.19 5.71 3.67
C GLN A 55 13.73 5.26 3.73
N HIS A 56 13.17 5.01 4.92
CA HIS A 56 11.76 4.66 5.06
C HIS A 56 10.82 5.76 4.53
N GLN A 57 11.19 7.03 4.68
CA GLN A 57 10.42 8.17 4.15
C GLN A 57 10.42 8.27 2.63
N THR A 58 11.40 7.64 1.95
CA THR A 58 11.43 7.56 0.47
C THR A 58 10.56 6.44 -0.09
N VAL A 59 10.05 5.54 0.76
CA VAL A 59 9.16 4.46 0.32
C VAL A 59 7.79 5.05 0.00
N PRO A 60 7.31 4.95 -1.26
CA PRO A 60 5.97 5.39 -1.60
C PRO A 60 4.93 4.56 -0.81
N PRO A 61 3.79 5.16 -0.42
CA PRO A 61 2.76 4.44 0.32
C PRO A 61 2.29 3.22 -0.47
N ALA A 62 2.05 2.11 0.21
CA ALA A 62 1.72 0.80 -0.36
C ALA A 62 0.41 0.73 -1.19
N LYS A 63 -0.32 1.85 -1.34
CA LYS A 63 -1.60 1.97 -2.06
C LYS A 63 -1.58 3.06 -3.15
N VAL A 64 -0.45 3.28 -3.81
CA VAL A 64 -0.52 3.99 -5.10
C VAL A 64 -1.03 2.98 -6.12
N GLU A 65 -2.26 3.17 -6.59
CA GLU A 65 -2.80 2.42 -7.73
C GLU A 65 -1.78 2.49 -8.87
N SER A 66 -1.45 1.34 -9.47
CA SER A 66 -0.49 1.34 -10.56
C SER A 66 -0.99 2.25 -11.69
N VAL A 67 -0.08 3.00 -12.33
CA VAL A 67 -0.42 3.87 -13.46
C VAL A 67 -1.22 3.12 -14.53
N THR A 68 -0.88 1.84 -14.75
CA THR A 68 -1.59 0.94 -15.66
C THR A 68 -3.05 0.72 -15.23
N ARG A 69 -3.30 0.39 -13.95
CA ARG A 69 -4.67 0.13 -13.45
C ARG A 69 -5.53 1.39 -13.44
N ALA A 70 -4.93 2.54 -13.14
CA ALA A 70 -5.64 3.82 -13.20
C ALA A 70 -6.04 4.19 -14.64
N ALA A 71 -5.15 3.94 -15.62
CA ALA A 71 -5.43 4.19 -17.03
C ALA A 71 -6.50 3.24 -17.59
N ASP A 72 -6.39 1.96 -17.25
CA ASP A 72 -7.39 0.92 -17.55
C ASP A 72 -8.78 1.29 -16.99
N SER A 73 -8.87 1.62 -15.71
CA SER A 73 -10.14 2.04 -15.09
C SER A 73 -10.71 3.33 -15.70
N ALA A 74 -9.86 4.20 -16.26
CA ALA A 74 -10.31 5.41 -16.94
C ALA A 74 -10.83 5.14 -18.35
N VAL A 75 -10.18 4.26 -19.11
CA VAL A 75 -10.61 3.91 -20.48
C VAL A 75 -11.87 3.06 -20.47
N ASP A 76 -12.02 2.13 -19.52
CA ASP A 76 -13.23 1.30 -19.34
C ASP A 76 -14.48 2.15 -19.09
N ARG A 77 -14.35 3.17 -18.24
CA ARG A 77 -15.44 4.12 -17.98
C ARG A 77 -15.83 4.88 -19.25
N MET A 78 -14.87 5.20 -20.10
CA MET A 78 -15.12 5.92 -21.34
C MET A 78 -15.76 5.07 -22.44
N TRP A 79 -15.30 3.82 -22.61
CA TRP A 79 -15.99 2.85 -23.46
C TRP A 79 -17.44 2.62 -22.99
N SER A 80 -17.63 2.46 -21.67
CA SER A 80 -18.96 2.29 -21.07
C SER A 80 -19.86 3.50 -21.29
N ALA A 81 -19.34 4.72 -21.14
CA ALA A 81 -20.12 5.94 -21.34
C ALA A 81 -20.60 6.09 -22.79
N VAL A 82 -19.73 5.82 -23.77
CA VAL A 82 -20.10 5.86 -25.20
C VAL A 82 -21.18 4.82 -25.52
N ALA A 83 -21.00 3.57 -25.06
CA ALA A 83 -21.99 2.51 -25.24
C ALA A 83 -23.33 2.85 -24.57
N ASN A 84 -23.33 3.40 -23.36
CA ASN A 84 -24.55 3.81 -22.64
C ASN A 84 -25.29 4.96 -23.35
N ARG A 85 -24.57 5.91 -23.95
CA ARG A 85 -25.19 7.00 -24.72
C ARG A 85 -25.86 6.49 -26.00
N LEU A 86 -25.24 5.52 -26.68
CA LEU A 86 -25.88 4.85 -27.81
C LEU A 86 -27.12 4.07 -27.35
N ALA A 87 -27.02 3.29 -26.28
CA ALA A 87 -28.15 2.56 -25.69
C ALA A 87 -29.33 3.47 -25.33
N ALA A 88 -29.05 4.63 -24.71
CA ALA A 88 -30.10 5.61 -24.40
C ALA A 88 -30.81 6.17 -25.65
N ASN A 89 -30.08 6.37 -26.76
CA ASN A 89 -30.71 6.76 -28.02
C ASN A 89 -31.58 5.61 -28.60
N ILE A 90 -31.12 4.36 -28.50
CA ILE A 90 -31.90 3.19 -28.92
C ILE A 90 -33.22 3.12 -28.16
N GLU A 91 -33.18 3.31 -26.84
CA GLU A 91 -34.38 3.33 -25.99
C GLU A 91 -35.33 4.48 -26.34
N LEU A 92 -34.80 5.67 -26.66
CA LEU A 92 -35.59 6.82 -27.09
C LEU A 92 -36.32 6.57 -28.44
N GLY A 93 -35.72 5.76 -29.31
CA GLY A 93 -36.27 5.38 -30.60
C GLY A 93 -36.19 6.46 -31.68
N GLY A 94 -37.06 6.38 -32.69
CA GLY A 94 -37.03 7.27 -33.85
C GLY A 94 -35.83 7.04 -34.77
N ALA A 95 -35.54 8.01 -35.65
CA ALA A 95 -34.44 7.91 -36.61
C ALA A 95 -33.08 7.80 -35.92
N ASP A 96 -32.90 8.51 -34.80
CA ASP A 96 -31.66 8.49 -34.01
C ASP A 96 -31.48 7.19 -33.24
N GLY A 97 -32.56 6.61 -32.71
CA GLY A 97 -32.50 5.29 -32.09
C GLY A 97 -32.16 4.19 -33.10
N ALA A 98 -32.72 4.25 -34.32
CA ALA A 98 -32.39 3.29 -35.37
C ALA A 98 -30.91 3.38 -35.79
N GLU A 99 -30.38 4.59 -35.96
CA GLU A 99 -28.98 4.80 -36.31
C GLU A 99 -28.03 4.43 -35.15
N ALA A 100 -28.41 4.75 -33.91
CA ALA A 100 -27.68 4.31 -32.72
C ALA A 100 -27.64 2.78 -32.61
N ALA A 101 -28.73 2.08 -32.92
CA ALA A 101 -28.79 0.62 -32.92
C ALA A 101 -27.84 0.02 -33.96
N ARG A 102 -27.81 0.60 -35.18
CA ARG A 102 -26.90 0.20 -36.25
C ARG A 102 -25.43 0.36 -35.82
N ILE A 103 -25.08 1.52 -35.27
CA ILE A 103 -23.72 1.82 -34.81
C ILE A 103 -23.34 0.93 -33.61
N TYR A 104 -24.25 0.71 -32.67
CA TYR A 104 -24.01 -0.15 -31.52
C TYR A 104 -23.72 -1.59 -31.96
N ALA A 105 -24.54 -2.15 -32.86
CA ALA A 105 -24.32 -3.49 -33.39
C ALA A 105 -23.00 -3.62 -34.17
N LEU A 106 -22.60 -2.55 -34.85
CA LEU A 106 -21.35 -2.49 -35.62
C LEU A 106 -20.10 -2.43 -34.74
N LEU A 107 -20.11 -1.57 -33.71
CA LEU A 107 -18.94 -1.30 -32.87
C LEU A 107 -18.86 -2.21 -31.63
N PHE A 108 -20.02 -2.63 -31.11
CA PHE A 108 -20.16 -3.39 -29.87
C PHE A 108 -20.98 -4.67 -30.10
N ALA A 109 -20.69 -5.41 -31.17
CA ALA A 109 -21.39 -6.65 -31.52
C ALA A 109 -21.43 -7.68 -30.37
N LYS A 110 -20.39 -7.70 -29.53
CA LYS A 110 -20.29 -8.54 -28.31
C LYS A 110 -20.45 -7.73 -27.02
N GLY A 111 -21.08 -6.55 -27.11
CA GLY A 111 -21.13 -5.57 -26.03
C GLY A 111 -19.73 -5.11 -25.59
N LEU A 112 -19.59 -4.81 -24.31
CA LEU A 112 -18.35 -4.35 -23.67
C LEU A 112 -17.48 -5.48 -23.11
N THR A 113 -17.67 -6.72 -23.57
CA THR A 113 -16.93 -7.88 -23.05
C THR A 113 -15.42 -7.76 -23.24
N PHE A 114 -14.96 -7.01 -24.25
CA PHE A 114 -13.54 -6.73 -24.48
C PHE A 114 -12.85 -5.97 -23.33
N LEU A 115 -13.61 -5.25 -22.48
CA LEU A 115 -13.08 -4.58 -21.29
C LEU A 115 -12.59 -5.57 -20.22
N THR A 116 -12.94 -6.84 -20.34
CA THR A 116 -12.50 -7.90 -19.41
C THR A 116 -11.28 -8.69 -19.90
N LEU A 117 -10.77 -8.36 -21.09
CA LEU A 117 -9.60 -9.02 -21.66
C LEU A 117 -8.32 -8.65 -20.91
N ARG A 118 -7.23 -9.34 -21.24
CA ARG A 118 -5.91 -8.93 -20.75
C ARG A 118 -5.56 -7.58 -21.35
N TYR A 119 -4.81 -6.77 -20.62
CA TYR A 119 -4.57 -5.38 -20.99
C TYR A 119 -4.11 -5.13 -22.44
N PRO A 120 -3.14 -5.88 -23.02
CA PRO A 120 -2.75 -5.68 -24.41
C PRO A 120 -3.86 -6.02 -25.41
N GLU A 121 -4.66 -7.04 -25.11
CA GLU A 121 -5.77 -7.50 -25.94
C GLU A 121 -6.93 -6.48 -25.89
N GLN A 122 -7.28 -6.00 -24.70
CA GLN A 122 -8.25 -4.93 -24.50
C GLN A 122 -7.85 -3.65 -25.25
N TRP A 123 -6.58 -3.25 -25.16
CA TRP A 123 -6.06 -2.09 -25.89
C TRP A 123 -6.19 -2.30 -27.41
N ALA A 124 -5.78 -3.45 -27.93
CA ALA A 124 -5.85 -3.75 -29.36
C ALA A 124 -7.30 -3.74 -29.89
N GLU A 125 -8.25 -4.30 -29.15
CA GLU A 125 -9.68 -4.25 -29.51
C GLU A 125 -10.21 -2.82 -29.50
N GLY A 126 -9.86 -2.01 -28.48
CA GLY A 126 -10.23 -0.60 -28.45
C GLY A 126 -9.69 0.20 -29.63
N GLU A 127 -8.44 -0.04 -30.04
CA GLU A 127 -7.85 0.57 -31.24
C GLU A 127 -8.55 0.10 -32.53
N ALA A 128 -8.92 -1.18 -32.63
CA ALA A 128 -9.65 -1.70 -33.78
C ALA A 128 -11.04 -1.03 -33.93
N ILE A 129 -11.73 -0.81 -32.82
CA ILE A 129 -13.02 -0.09 -32.80
C ILE A 129 -12.83 1.38 -33.19
N LEU A 130 -11.83 2.08 -32.64
CA LEU A 130 -11.53 3.46 -33.03
C LEU A 130 -11.13 3.58 -34.50
N GLY A 131 -10.34 2.62 -35.00
CA GLY A 131 -9.97 2.53 -36.41
C GLY A 131 -11.19 2.39 -37.31
N ARG A 132 -12.17 1.56 -36.90
CA ARG A 132 -13.44 1.39 -37.62
C ARG A 132 -14.26 2.67 -37.65
N ILE A 133 -14.36 3.39 -36.53
CA ILE A 133 -15.05 4.68 -36.46
C ILE A 133 -14.52 5.64 -37.52
N THR A 134 -13.19 5.72 -37.65
CA THR A 134 -12.54 6.59 -38.62
C THR A 134 -12.71 6.06 -40.05
N SER A 135 -12.49 4.76 -40.30
CA SER A 135 -12.57 4.20 -41.65
C SER A 135 -13.98 4.23 -42.25
N GLU A 136 -15.01 4.09 -41.41
CA GLU A 136 -16.42 4.13 -41.84
C GLU A 136 -17.05 5.53 -41.75
N GLY A 137 -16.27 6.56 -41.37
CA GLY A 137 -16.75 7.94 -41.31
C GLY A 137 -17.87 8.17 -40.30
N LEU A 138 -17.87 7.44 -39.18
CA LEU A 138 -18.94 7.47 -38.17
C LEU A 138 -18.87 8.68 -37.23
N GLU A 139 -17.80 9.46 -37.31
CA GLU A 139 -17.50 10.56 -36.37
C GLU A 139 -18.61 11.62 -36.32
N PRO A 140 -19.14 12.15 -37.44
CA PRO A 140 -20.21 13.15 -37.37
C PRO A 140 -21.49 12.59 -36.72
N THR A 141 -21.79 11.32 -36.97
CA THR A 141 -22.96 10.65 -36.40
C THR A 141 -22.78 10.38 -34.92
N LEU A 142 -21.59 9.93 -34.50
CA LEU A 142 -21.26 9.73 -33.09
C LEU A 142 -21.22 11.05 -32.31
N ASP A 143 -20.69 12.11 -32.89
CA ASP A 143 -20.69 13.44 -32.27
C ASP A 143 -22.12 13.93 -31.99
N ARG A 144 -23.04 13.64 -32.91
CA ARG A 144 -24.46 13.99 -32.80
C ARG A 144 -25.21 13.12 -31.79
N LEU A 145 -25.01 11.79 -31.82
CA LEU A 145 -25.74 10.84 -30.97
C LEU A 145 -25.17 10.74 -29.55
N VAL A 146 -23.85 10.71 -29.43
CA VAL A 146 -23.13 10.51 -28.17
C VAL A 146 -22.70 11.84 -27.57
N GLY A 147 -22.18 12.74 -28.41
CA GLY A 147 -21.61 14.03 -28.02
C GLY A 147 -20.11 14.10 -28.27
N ALA A 148 -19.67 15.12 -29.01
CA ALA A 148 -18.25 15.32 -29.36
C ALA A 148 -17.26 15.24 -28.18
N PRO A 149 -17.58 15.76 -26.95
CA PRO A 149 -16.69 15.61 -25.80
C PRO A 149 -16.38 14.16 -25.42
N PHE A 150 -17.34 13.23 -25.58
CA PHE A 150 -17.16 11.83 -25.23
C PHE A 150 -16.22 11.12 -26.19
N LEU A 151 -16.36 11.32 -27.50
CA LEU A 151 -15.50 10.69 -28.50
C LEU A 151 -14.05 11.23 -28.41
N ARG A 152 -13.89 12.53 -28.14
CA ARG A 152 -12.58 13.13 -27.88
C ARG A 152 -11.92 12.56 -26.62
N GLU A 153 -12.66 12.48 -25.52
CA GLU A 153 -12.13 11.96 -24.25
C GLU A 153 -11.80 10.47 -24.37
N LEU A 154 -12.64 9.67 -25.05
CA LEU A 154 -12.38 8.26 -25.32
C LEU A 154 -11.03 8.07 -26.03
N ARG A 155 -10.76 8.83 -27.09
CA ARG A 155 -9.47 8.78 -27.81
C ARG A 155 -8.29 9.16 -26.91
N ALA A 156 -8.45 10.21 -26.10
CA ALA A 156 -7.40 10.63 -25.18
C ALA A 156 -7.09 9.54 -24.13
N ARG A 157 -8.13 8.88 -23.59
CA ARG A 157 -7.96 7.80 -22.61
C ARG A 157 -7.39 6.53 -23.23
N GLN A 158 -7.79 6.18 -24.45
CA GLN A 158 -7.25 5.05 -25.18
C GLN A 158 -5.75 5.24 -25.48
N ALA A 159 -5.34 6.45 -25.91
CA ALA A 159 -3.94 6.78 -26.13
C ALA A 159 -3.12 6.71 -24.82
N ALA A 160 -3.63 7.31 -23.74
CA ALA A 160 -2.99 7.24 -22.42
C ALA A 160 -2.88 5.81 -21.88
N TYR A 161 -3.86 4.95 -22.20
CA TYR A 161 -3.81 3.54 -21.84
C TYR A 161 -2.68 2.80 -22.56
N GLY A 162 -2.52 3.01 -23.86
CA GLY A 162 -1.40 2.47 -24.63
C GLY A 162 -0.03 2.89 -24.08
N GLU A 163 0.09 4.15 -23.64
CA GLU A 163 1.33 4.64 -23.01
C GLU A 163 1.57 3.98 -21.65
N ALA A 164 0.53 3.85 -20.83
CA ALA A 164 0.62 3.23 -19.50
C ALA A 164 0.97 1.73 -19.56
N LEU A 165 0.60 1.06 -20.65
CA LEU A 165 0.97 -0.33 -20.93
C LEU A 165 2.37 -0.50 -21.50
N GLY A 166 3.01 0.58 -21.95
CA GLY A 166 4.29 0.51 -22.62
C GLY A 166 4.19 0.09 -24.10
N ILE A 167 2.99 0.09 -24.67
CA ILE A 167 2.73 -0.36 -26.06
C ILE A 167 3.09 0.75 -27.05
N THR A 168 2.64 1.98 -26.79
CA THR A 168 2.84 3.13 -27.68
C THR A 168 4.03 4.00 -27.28
N LYS A 169 4.57 3.79 -26.08
CA LYS A 169 5.73 4.51 -25.54
C LYS A 169 6.52 3.61 -24.62
N VAL A 170 7.84 3.56 -24.75
CA VAL A 170 8.68 2.76 -23.85
C VAL A 170 8.48 3.22 -22.41
N LYS A 171 8.10 2.28 -21.54
CA LYS A 171 7.90 2.55 -20.11
C LYS A 171 9.23 3.00 -19.51
N ALA A 172 9.22 4.13 -18.81
CA ALA A 172 10.36 4.54 -18.01
C ALA A 172 10.70 3.43 -17.01
N ALA A 173 12.00 3.18 -16.78
CA ALA A 173 12.44 2.19 -15.80
C ALA A 173 11.72 2.45 -14.48
N THR A 174 11.07 1.41 -13.94
CA THR A 174 10.49 1.51 -12.60
C THR A 174 11.66 1.70 -11.63
N PRO A 175 11.67 2.76 -10.79
CA PRO A 175 12.75 2.93 -9.84
C PRO A 175 12.86 1.68 -8.97
N GLU A 176 14.08 1.24 -8.71
CA GLU A 176 14.32 0.07 -7.88
C GLU A 176 13.59 0.21 -6.54
N PRO A 177 12.93 -0.86 -6.05
CA PRO A 177 12.24 -0.80 -4.78
C PRO A 177 13.26 -0.46 -3.69
N VAL A 178 12.95 0.54 -2.87
CA VAL A 178 13.80 0.96 -1.75
C VAL A 178 14.02 -0.25 -0.84
N ASN A 179 15.25 -0.74 -0.77
CA ASN A 179 15.60 -1.90 0.03
C ASN A 179 15.87 -1.48 1.48
N LEU A 180 14.92 -1.76 2.36
CA LEU A 180 15.04 -1.48 3.80
C LEU A 180 15.66 -2.63 4.61
N VAL A 181 16.02 -3.76 4.00
CA VAL A 181 16.53 -4.94 4.71
C VAL A 181 17.87 -4.63 5.40
N GLU A 182 18.83 -4.10 4.65
CA GLU A 182 20.15 -3.77 5.19
C GLU A 182 20.10 -2.64 6.24
N PRO A 183 19.45 -1.50 6.00
CA PRO A 183 19.29 -0.45 7.02
C PRO A 183 18.60 -0.95 8.29
N LEU A 184 17.59 -1.82 8.16
CA LEU A 184 16.89 -2.40 9.31
C LEU A 184 17.81 -3.34 10.10
N ARG A 185 18.62 -4.14 9.41
CA ARG A 185 19.61 -5.03 10.03
C ARG A 185 20.66 -4.23 10.78
N GLU A 186 21.19 -3.18 10.18
CA GLU A 186 22.19 -2.29 10.80
C GLU A 186 21.66 -1.59 12.04
N ALA A 187 20.45 -1.03 11.97
CA ALA A 187 19.81 -0.36 13.09
C ALA A 187 19.60 -1.31 14.29
N ARG A 188 19.17 -2.55 14.05
CA ARG A 188 19.03 -3.59 15.08
C ARG A 188 20.38 -4.03 15.65
N ALA A 189 21.40 -4.15 14.80
CA ALA A 189 22.75 -4.52 15.23
C ALA A 189 23.38 -3.43 16.13
N ALA A 190 23.19 -2.16 15.78
CA ALA A 190 23.61 -1.03 16.60
C ALA A 190 22.91 -1.06 17.97
N LEU A 191 21.60 -1.32 17.99
CA LEU A 191 20.83 -1.45 19.23
C LEU A 191 21.32 -2.62 20.10
N GLY A 192 21.56 -3.80 19.49
CA GLY A 192 22.15 -4.95 20.19
C GLY A 192 23.51 -4.66 20.78
N THR A 193 24.33 -3.87 20.09
CA THR A 193 25.65 -3.46 20.58
C THR A 193 25.53 -2.54 21.79
N TYR A 194 24.62 -1.57 21.76
CA TYR A 194 24.35 -0.69 22.90
C TYR A 194 23.94 -1.47 24.15
N VAL A 195 23.01 -2.41 23.99
CA VAL A 195 22.51 -3.26 25.07
C VAL A 195 23.65 -4.09 25.70
N ARG A 196 24.45 -4.77 24.88
CA ARG A 196 25.59 -5.56 25.37
C ARG A 196 26.61 -4.72 26.13
N VAL A 197 26.90 -3.50 25.66
CA VAL A 197 27.82 -2.59 26.35
C VAL A 197 27.29 -2.17 27.72
N LEU A 198 25.99 -1.90 27.84
CA LEU A 198 25.39 -1.56 29.13
C LEU A 198 25.40 -2.74 30.10
N ILE A 199 25.00 -3.93 29.65
CA ILE A 199 24.94 -5.12 30.49
C ILE A 199 26.33 -5.48 31.01
N ALA A 200 27.32 -5.54 30.11
CA ALA A 200 28.69 -5.83 30.51
C ALA A 200 29.24 -4.81 31.53
N ALA A 201 28.89 -3.53 31.40
CA ALA A 201 29.31 -2.53 32.37
C ALA A 201 28.64 -2.69 33.73
N VAL A 202 27.37 -3.11 33.78
CA VAL A 202 26.69 -3.43 35.05
C VAL A 202 27.30 -4.67 35.70
N GLU A 203 27.51 -5.73 34.92
CA GLU A 203 28.11 -7.00 35.41
C GLU A 203 29.53 -6.80 35.95
N ASN A 204 30.31 -5.92 35.35
CA ASN A 204 31.67 -5.58 35.80
C ASN A 204 31.70 -4.56 36.96
N GLY A 205 30.56 -3.98 37.35
CA GLY A 205 30.51 -2.92 38.35
C GLY A 205 30.97 -1.54 37.86
N ASP A 206 31.17 -1.37 36.55
CA ASP A 206 31.55 -0.11 35.90
C ASP A 206 30.38 0.88 35.74
N PHE A 207 29.14 0.40 35.92
CA PHE A 207 27.93 1.19 35.80
C PHE A 207 26.83 0.73 36.76
N ASP A 208 26.12 1.69 37.34
CA ASP A 208 25.06 1.42 38.30
C ASP A 208 23.85 0.75 37.64
N GLU A 209 23.40 -0.35 38.24
CA GLU A 209 22.28 -1.15 37.76
C GLU A 209 20.96 -0.37 37.80
N ALA A 210 20.72 0.40 38.86
CA ALA A 210 19.50 1.19 39.00
C ALA A 210 19.38 2.26 37.90
N SER A 211 20.51 2.76 37.41
CA SER A 211 20.61 3.65 36.27
C SER A 211 20.43 2.94 34.92
N ALA A 212 20.85 1.69 34.79
CA ALA A 212 20.75 0.91 33.55
C ALA A 212 19.33 0.41 33.24
N ILE A 213 18.60 -0.04 34.27
CA ILE A 213 17.23 -0.56 34.14
C ILE A 213 16.30 0.38 33.33
N PRO A 214 16.15 1.68 33.65
CA PRO A 214 15.28 2.57 32.87
C PRO A 214 15.74 2.77 31.42
N MET A 215 17.05 2.67 31.14
CA MET A 215 17.59 2.80 29.78
C MET A 215 17.23 1.60 28.89
N LEU A 216 17.10 0.42 29.50
CA LEU A 216 16.75 -0.83 28.82
C LEU A 216 15.24 -1.11 28.81
N ALA A 217 14.46 -0.42 29.65
CA ALA A 217 13.01 -0.59 29.77
C ALA A 217 12.23 -0.56 28.43
N PRO A 218 12.55 0.29 27.42
CA PRO A 218 11.84 0.28 26.15
C PRO A 218 11.89 -1.08 25.42
N LEU A 219 12.98 -1.83 25.55
CA LEU A 219 13.14 -3.17 24.96
C LEU A 219 12.27 -4.19 25.68
N ALA A 220 12.26 -4.15 27.01
CA ALA A 220 11.42 -5.02 27.83
C ALA A 220 9.93 -4.78 27.55
N SER A 221 9.51 -3.51 27.50
CA SER A 221 8.13 -3.11 27.19
C SER A 221 7.67 -3.53 25.79
N LEU A 222 8.55 -3.45 24.79
CA LEU A 222 8.22 -3.95 23.45
C LEU A 222 8.08 -5.48 23.46
N ARG A 223 8.96 -6.19 24.16
CA ARG A 223 8.92 -7.65 24.26
C ARG A 223 7.63 -8.15 24.92
N THR A 224 7.20 -7.53 26.02
CA THR A 224 5.91 -7.85 26.66
C THR A 224 4.75 -7.58 25.70
N SER A 225 4.72 -6.40 25.07
CA SER A 225 3.68 -6.04 24.10
C SER A 225 3.58 -7.01 22.92
N LEU A 226 4.71 -7.51 22.40
CA LEU A 226 4.74 -8.50 21.33
C LEU A 226 4.29 -9.88 21.79
N ARG A 227 4.59 -10.26 23.03
CA ARG A 227 4.12 -11.51 23.65
C ARG A 227 2.61 -11.49 23.86
N ASP A 228 2.09 -10.38 24.38
CA ASP A 228 0.66 -10.23 24.65
C ASP A 228 -0.16 -10.23 23.36
N LYS A 229 0.35 -9.63 22.28
CA LYS A 229 -0.26 -9.70 20.94
C LYS A 229 -0.24 -11.10 20.31
N ARG A 230 0.66 -11.98 20.74
CA ARG A 230 0.77 -13.36 20.23
C ARG A 230 -0.09 -14.37 21.00
N LYS A 231 -0.60 -14.02 22.18
CA LYS A 231 -1.48 -14.89 22.95
C LYS A 231 -2.85 -14.89 22.26
N PRO A 232 -3.34 -16.03 21.72
CA PRO A 232 -4.69 -16.12 21.20
C PRO A 232 -5.68 -15.80 22.33
N ALA A 233 -6.81 -15.19 21.98
CA ALA A 233 -7.93 -14.90 22.89
C ALA A 233 -8.67 -16.17 23.31
N ASP A 234 -7.97 -17.16 23.89
CA ASP A 234 -8.53 -18.44 24.33
C ASP A 234 -8.63 -18.49 25.87
N SER A 235 -9.04 -17.37 26.47
CA SER A 235 -9.38 -17.29 27.89
C SER A 235 -10.56 -16.36 28.12
N ALA A 236 -11.52 -16.37 27.21
CA ALA A 236 -12.86 -15.93 27.53
C ALA A 236 -13.60 -17.16 28.08
N GLU A 237 -13.63 -17.29 29.40
CA GLU A 237 -14.60 -18.17 30.07
C GLU A 237 -16.00 -17.86 29.52
N PRO A 238 -16.79 -18.86 29.10
CA PRO A 238 -18.15 -18.61 28.65
C PRO A 238 -18.97 -18.13 29.85
N SER A 239 -19.33 -16.84 29.84
CA SER A 239 -20.30 -16.31 30.80
C SER A 239 -21.66 -16.97 30.59
N PRO A 240 -22.43 -17.23 31.67
CA PRO A 240 -23.66 -18.00 31.57
C PRO A 240 -24.73 -17.21 30.82
N VAL A 241 -25.38 -17.85 29.86
CA VAL A 241 -26.53 -17.30 29.14
C VAL A 241 -27.69 -17.14 30.12
N SER A 242 -28.10 -15.90 30.39
CA SER A 242 -29.32 -15.59 31.13
C SER A 242 -30.52 -15.75 30.19
N PRO A 243 -31.54 -16.57 30.52
CA PRO A 243 -32.68 -16.79 29.62
C PRO A 243 -33.63 -15.58 29.64
N GLU A 244 -33.89 -15.03 28.46
CA GLU A 244 -34.91 -13.98 28.24
C GLU A 244 -36.30 -14.62 28.05
N PRO A 245 -37.39 -14.03 28.56
CA PRO A 245 -38.71 -14.69 28.57
C PRO A 245 -39.38 -14.63 27.20
N LEU A 246 -40.06 -15.71 26.82
CA LEU A 246 -40.85 -15.80 25.59
C LEU A 246 -42.07 -14.85 25.61
N PRO A 247 -42.42 -14.21 24.49
CA PRO A 247 -43.62 -13.37 24.38
C PRO A 247 -44.92 -14.21 24.35
N PRO A 248 -46.06 -13.62 24.76
CA PRO A 248 -47.32 -14.35 24.92
C PRO A 248 -47.95 -14.72 23.57
N VAL A 249 -48.58 -15.89 23.55
CA VAL A 249 -49.30 -16.47 22.40
C VAL A 249 -50.74 -15.94 22.41
N GLU A 250 -51.23 -15.44 21.26
CA GLU A 250 -52.66 -15.19 21.00
C GLU A 250 -53.45 -16.49 20.79
#